data_AF-A0A2H5A483-F1
#
_entry.id   AF-A0A2H5A483-F1
#
_cell.length_a   1.000
_cell.length_b   1.000
_cell.length_c   1.000
_cell.angle_alpha   90.00
_cell.angle_beta   90.00
_cell.angle_gamma   90.00
#
_symmetry.space_group_name_H-M   'P 1'
#
loop_
_entity.id
_entity.type
_entity.pdbx_description
1 polymer ?
#
loop_
_entity_poly.entity_id
_entity_poly.type
_entity_poly.pdbx_seq_one_letter_code
_entity_poly.pdbx_strand_id
1 'polypeptide(L)'
;MDVSELIEAEIRENEQLEYKSTSARPSGIVKELVALANQEGGRVIVGVDDSDGKIATVEDVEANGDPGGLEEALHNSIRDTVDPVIELEFGTVEYQSKTLIEIAVEDANVLHSWRPSGKPTFPIRHGSTTRYLSGFEIARAYGHLSSSNPAIETVDGLEQKKDSQTSTTDQTRQQDWSGGVYRTATTETLPTPETPVYSAPENRLIVESGGRQIVNFGQISLDPFQIGHSTVRLEDSINLMELSELPQCLQSIDTKLTTASYQSYSYSIKYGPRQLVGRGLENFIEDAYRISKICDRLTPGNKTADDRVRPIGVLSFPVSGGVGILELQWDGDTLRRGRSSIQLLMQNIPFNTAPYKELSDEWGWNPRGFQEQTRLQLLRINGDAELQETQQVTFNPSAEFVQEEIVAANPFYESPEQVASPFDIEVPEYLSEALAGINRLPFDIAGGLHPDDKTFTFDSMEVLHLDGLLETFIIYSLGRVASTDADIPELEMPFYVSDKSDTENN
;
A
#
# COMPACT_ATOMS: atom_id res chain seq x y z
N MET A 1 -35.41 18.41 12.80
CA MET A 1 -36.59 17.68 13.26
C MET A 1 -36.36 17.37 14.72
N ASP A 2 -37.26 17.85 15.57
CA ASP A 2 -37.21 17.61 17.02
C ASP A 2 -37.54 16.13 17.32
N VAL A 3 -37.14 15.62 18.49
CA VAL A 3 -37.36 14.23 18.90
C VAL A 3 -38.85 13.87 18.92
N SER A 4 -39.70 14.80 19.37
CA SER A 4 -41.16 14.60 19.34
C SER A 4 -41.68 14.37 17.92
N GLU A 5 -41.18 15.14 16.94
CA GLU A 5 -41.56 15.01 15.54
C GLU A 5 -41.08 13.68 14.94
N LEU A 6 -39.87 13.21 15.30
CA LEU A 6 -39.35 11.91 14.87
C LEU A 6 -40.25 10.75 15.32
N ILE A 7 -40.70 10.81 16.58
CA ILE A 7 -41.55 9.78 17.18
C ILE A 7 -42.95 9.81 16.55
N GLU A 8 -43.56 10.99 16.43
CA GLU A 8 -44.90 11.15 15.85
C GLU A 8 -44.96 10.76 14.37
N ALA A 9 -43.90 11.02 13.62
CA ALA A 9 -43.80 10.64 12.21
C ALA A 9 -43.36 9.18 12.00
N GLU A 10 -43.18 8.41 13.08
CA GLU A 10 -42.69 7.02 13.06
C GLU A 10 -41.40 6.86 12.21
N ILE A 11 -40.48 7.83 12.33
CA ILE A 11 -39.20 7.78 11.61
C ILE A 11 -38.39 6.60 12.16
N ARG A 12 -38.04 5.68 11.26
CA ARG A 12 -37.24 4.49 11.58
C ARG A 12 -35.77 4.84 11.81
N GLU A 13 -35.09 3.97 12.53
CA GLU A 13 -33.63 3.98 12.64
C GLU A 13 -32.99 4.01 11.25
N ASN A 14 -31.92 4.78 11.15
CA ASN A 14 -31.19 5.00 9.90
C ASN A 14 -29.72 5.31 10.22
N GLU A 15 -29.04 5.93 9.27
CA GLU A 15 -27.60 6.21 9.34
C GLU A 15 -27.24 7.30 10.35
N GLN A 16 -28.21 8.10 10.81
CA GLN A 16 -28.02 9.21 11.74
C GLN A 16 -28.93 9.15 12.97
N LEU A 17 -29.75 8.10 13.10
CA LEU A 17 -30.74 7.94 14.17
C LEU A 17 -30.78 6.52 14.68
N GLU A 18 -30.65 6.38 16.00
CA GLU A 18 -30.75 5.12 16.74
C GLU A 18 -31.71 5.28 17.93
N TYR A 19 -32.54 4.27 18.20
CA TYR A 19 -33.38 4.22 19.38
C TYR A 19 -32.83 3.20 20.40
N LYS A 20 -32.95 3.52 21.69
CA LYS A 20 -32.59 2.63 22.79
C LYS A 20 -33.62 2.68 23.90
N SER A 21 -34.02 1.51 24.38
CA SER A 21 -34.82 1.42 25.60
C SER A 21 -34.01 1.83 26.84
N THR A 22 -34.68 2.12 27.94
CA THR A 22 -34.02 2.48 29.21
C THR A 22 -33.16 1.36 29.79
N SER A 23 -33.36 0.12 29.32
CA SER A 23 -32.58 -1.05 29.73
C SER A 23 -31.26 -1.24 28.97
N ALA A 24 -30.99 -0.41 27.96
CA ALA A 24 -29.79 -0.51 27.14
C ALA A 24 -28.52 -0.32 27.99
N ARG A 25 -27.52 -1.19 27.75
CA ARG A 25 -26.24 -1.09 28.47
C ARG A 25 -25.45 0.12 27.93
N PRO A 26 -24.75 0.89 28.80
CA PRO A 26 -23.90 2.00 28.37
C PRO A 26 -22.91 1.62 27.27
N SER A 27 -22.26 0.45 27.38
CA SER A 27 -21.31 -0.03 26.36
C SER A 27 -21.96 -0.25 24.99
N GLY A 28 -23.25 -0.61 24.95
CA GLY A 28 -24.01 -0.76 23.71
C GLY A 28 -24.32 0.60 23.09
N ILE A 29 -24.69 1.59 23.91
CA ILE A 29 -24.92 2.97 23.46
C ILE A 29 -23.62 3.58 22.92
N VAL A 30 -22.49 3.43 23.65
CA VAL A 30 -21.17 3.92 23.21
C VAL A 30 -20.76 3.33 21.87
N LYS A 31 -20.99 2.03 21.63
CA LYS A 31 -20.70 1.40 20.33
C LYS A 31 -21.45 2.10 19.19
N GLU A 32 -22.73 2.42 19.38
CA GLU A 32 -23.53 3.07 18.34
C GLU A 32 -23.13 4.54 18.15
N LEU A 33 -22.79 5.26 19.23
CA LEU A 33 -22.25 6.62 19.13
C LEU A 33 -20.93 6.67 18.35
N VAL A 34 -20.01 5.72 18.59
CA VAL A 34 -18.77 5.61 17.78
C VAL A 34 -19.08 5.29 16.32
N ALA A 35 -20.08 4.44 16.06
CA ALA A 35 -20.49 4.10 14.69
C ALA A 35 -21.07 5.29 13.92
N LEU A 36 -21.85 6.14 14.60
CA LEU A 36 -22.41 7.38 14.06
C LEU A 36 -21.30 8.41 13.80
N ALA A 37 -20.41 8.63 14.77
CA ALA A 37 -19.28 9.55 14.65
C ALA A 37 -18.37 9.22 13.46
N ASN A 38 -18.07 7.93 13.27
CA ASN A 38 -17.24 7.43 12.16
C ASN A 38 -17.91 7.52 10.77
N GLN A 39 -19.17 7.94 10.69
CA GLN A 39 -19.91 8.08 9.44
C GLN A 39 -20.17 9.56 9.12
N GLU A 40 -21.25 10.13 9.64
CA GLU A 40 -21.67 11.52 9.38
C GLU A 40 -22.31 12.13 10.64
N GLY A 41 -21.89 11.66 11.82
CA GLY A 41 -22.51 11.98 13.09
C GLY A 41 -23.93 11.41 13.21
N GLY A 42 -24.67 11.90 14.19
CA GLY A 42 -26.05 11.52 14.40
C GLY A 42 -26.46 11.59 15.86
N ARG A 43 -27.55 10.88 16.19
CA ARG A 43 -28.13 10.90 17.54
C ARG A 43 -28.71 9.58 17.96
N VAL A 44 -28.59 9.31 19.25
CA VAL A 44 -29.23 8.19 19.95
C VAL A 44 -30.32 8.75 20.86
N ILE A 45 -31.55 8.25 20.73
CA ILE A 45 -32.66 8.62 21.60
C ILE A 45 -32.90 7.49 22.59
N VAL A 46 -32.67 7.77 23.88
CA VAL A 46 -32.87 6.83 24.98
C VAL A 46 -34.24 7.03 25.60
N GLY A 47 -34.93 5.93 25.88
CA GLY A 47 -36.33 5.91 26.31
C GLY A 47 -37.31 5.55 25.18
N VAL A 48 -36.81 5.01 24.06
CA VAL A 48 -37.64 4.53 22.95
C VAL A 48 -37.24 3.09 22.63
N ASP A 49 -38.15 2.15 22.80
CA ASP A 49 -37.96 0.77 22.39
C ASP A 49 -38.38 0.60 20.93
N ASP A 50 -37.44 0.19 20.08
CA ASP A 50 -37.72 -0.22 18.70
C ASP A 50 -37.77 -1.74 18.64
N SER A 51 -38.96 -2.27 18.35
CA SER A 51 -39.16 -3.68 18.07
C SER A 51 -39.61 -3.84 16.61
N ASP A 52 -38.79 -4.53 15.82
CA ASP A 52 -39.02 -4.81 14.39
C ASP A 52 -39.03 -3.57 13.47
N GLY A 53 -38.24 -2.53 13.79
CA GLY A 53 -38.09 -1.32 12.97
C GLY A 53 -39.30 -0.40 13.05
N LYS A 54 -40.01 -0.44 14.19
CA LYS A 54 -41.13 0.40 14.57
C LYS A 54 -41.00 0.75 16.04
N ILE A 55 -41.28 2.02 16.34
CA ILE A 55 -41.37 2.51 17.71
C ILE A 55 -42.48 1.74 18.42
N ALA A 56 -42.09 0.86 19.34
CA ALA A 56 -42.99 -0.02 20.05
C ALA A 56 -43.52 0.66 21.32
N THR A 57 -42.61 1.22 22.12
CA THR A 57 -42.94 1.89 23.38
C THR A 57 -42.02 3.08 23.63
N VAL A 58 -42.59 4.10 24.26
CA VAL A 58 -41.82 5.20 24.85
C VAL A 58 -41.79 4.99 26.36
N GLU A 59 -40.61 5.06 26.96
CA GLU A 59 -40.32 4.82 28.37
C GLU A 59 -39.83 6.10 29.02
N ASP A 60 -40.22 6.32 30.27
CA ASP A 60 -39.77 7.48 31.03
C ASP A 60 -38.41 7.17 31.67
N VAL A 61 -37.37 7.89 31.26
CA VAL A 61 -36.01 7.68 31.74
C VAL A 61 -35.91 8.04 33.23
N GLU A 62 -36.58 9.10 33.69
CA GLU A 62 -36.55 9.53 35.09
C GLU A 62 -37.26 8.55 36.03
N ALA A 63 -38.30 7.86 35.54
CA ALA A 63 -38.96 6.81 36.31
C ALA A 63 -38.07 5.57 36.51
N ASN A 64 -37.11 5.35 35.62
CA ASN A 64 -36.24 4.18 35.59
C ASN A 64 -34.80 4.44 36.07
N GLY A 65 -34.42 5.71 36.33
CA GLY A 65 -33.10 6.09 36.81
C GLY A 65 -32.89 7.60 36.86
N ASP A 66 -31.67 8.02 37.24
CA ASP A 66 -31.24 9.42 37.19
C ASP A 66 -30.57 9.69 35.81
N PRO A 67 -31.09 10.64 34.99
CA PRO A 67 -30.47 11.04 33.72
C PRO A 67 -28.97 11.36 33.84
N GLY A 68 -28.55 12.01 34.94
CA GLY A 68 -27.14 12.34 35.18
C GLY A 68 -26.26 11.11 35.40
N GLY A 69 -26.84 10.01 35.90
CA GLY A 69 -26.15 8.74 36.06
C GLY A 69 -25.84 8.06 34.72
N LEU A 70 -26.70 8.23 33.70
CA LEU A 70 -26.43 7.71 32.36
C LEU A 70 -25.31 8.52 31.69
N GLU A 71 -25.37 9.84 31.77
CA GLU A 71 -24.35 10.75 31.24
C GLU A 71 -22.96 10.40 31.82
N GLU A 72 -22.85 10.29 33.15
CA GLU A 72 -21.60 9.90 33.82
C GLU A 72 -21.11 8.50 33.37
N ALA A 73 -22.02 7.52 33.26
CA ALA A 73 -21.68 6.18 32.83
C ALA A 73 -21.16 6.14 31.38
N LEU A 74 -21.72 6.95 30.49
CA LEU A 74 -21.27 7.06 29.10
C LEU A 74 -19.92 7.74 28.98
N HIS A 75 -19.69 8.87 29.66
CA HIS A 75 -18.40 9.54 29.66
C HIS A 75 -17.27 8.64 30.20
N ASN A 76 -17.54 7.90 31.29
CA ASN A 76 -16.58 6.92 31.82
C ASN A 76 -16.31 5.80 30.80
N SER A 77 -17.38 5.23 30.20
CA SER A 77 -17.21 4.19 29.19
C SER A 77 -16.47 4.66 27.94
N ILE A 78 -16.68 5.90 27.49
CA ILE A 78 -15.97 6.48 26.35
C ILE A 78 -14.49 6.66 26.69
N ARG A 79 -14.18 7.28 27.83
CA ARG A 79 -12.79 7.47 28.27
C ARG A 79 -12.02 6.15 28.34
N ASP A 80 -12.68 5.08 28.79
CA ASP A 80 -12.02 3.79 29.01
C ASP A 80 -11.93 2.93 27.75
N THR A 81 -12.87 3.10 26.80
CA THR A 81 -13.03 2.16 25.67
C THR A 81 -12.96 2.79 24.29
N VAL A 82 -12.86 4.12 24.17
CA VAL A 82 -12.87 4.83 22.88
C VAL A 82 -11.61 5.64 22.71
N ASP A 83 -10.98 5.52 21.54
CA ASP A 83 -9.71 6.19 21.23
C ASP A 83 -9.61 6.50 19.72
N PRO A 84 -9.46 7.77 19.30
CA PRO A 84 -9.54 8.99 20.13
C PRO A 84 -10.90 9.14 20.82
N VAL A 85 -11.00 9.95 21.88
CA VAL A 85 -12.28 10.19 22.59
C VAL A 85 -13.26 10.95 21.70
N ILE A 86 -14.55 10.59 21.75
CA ILE A 86 -15.65 11.34 21.13
C ILE A 86 -16.26 12.31 22.14
N GLU A 87 -16.65 13.49 21.68
CA GLU A 87 -17.44 14.46 22.45
C GLU A 87 -18.93 14.22 22.21
N LEU A 88 -19.75 14.42 23.25
CA LEU A 88 -21.20 14.17 23.21
C LEU A 88 -21.97 15.43 23.58
N GLU A 89 -23.10 15.64 22.92
CA GLU A 89 -24.09 16.65 23.32
C GLU A 89 -25.32 15.95 23.92
N PHE A 90 -25.66 16.31 25.17
CA PHE A 90 -26.82 15.76 25.88
C PHE A 90 -27.99 16.73 25.85
N GLY A 91 -29.16 16.22 25.47
CA GLY A 91 -30.44 16.90 25.51
C GLY A 91 -31.46 16.10 26.31
N THR A 92 -32.35 16.80 27.02
CA THR A 92 -33.52 16.20 27.66
C THR A 92 -34.77 16.67 26.93
N VAL A 93 -35.64 15.73 26.55
CA VAL A 93 -36.87 16.03 25.83
C VAL A 93 -38.07 15.47 26.60
N GLU A 94 -39.07 16.31 26.85
CA GLU A 94 -40.36 15.86 27.36
C GLU A 94 -41.27 15.43 26.20
N TYR A 95 -41.71 14.18 26.21
CA TYR A 95 -42.68 13.64 25.26
C TYR A 95 -43.81 12.92 26.00
N GLN A 96 -45.05 13.41 25.83
CA GLN A 96 -46.25 12.85 26.50
C GLN A 96 -46.09 12.67 28.02
N SER A 97 -45.48 13.65 28.70
CA SER A 97 -45.15 13.62 30.14
C SER A 97 -44.17 12.51 30.55
N LYS A 98 -43.34 12.05 29.61
CA LYS A 98 -42.20 11.17 29.86
C LYS A 98 -40.93 11.90 29.47
N THR A 99 -39.86 11.64 30.21
CA THR A 99 -38.56 12.25 29.96
C THR A 99 -37.71 11.32 29.10
N LEU A 100 -37.22 11.82 27.96
CA LEU A 100 -36.31 11.15 27.04
C LEU A 100 -34.95 11.84 27.06
N ILE A 101 -33.90 11.10 26.69
CA ILE A 101 -32.55 11.64 26.54
C ILE A 101 -32.14 11.55 25.07
N GLU A 102 -31.82 12.69 24.49
CA GLU A 102 -31.14 12.79 23.19
C GLU A 102 -29.63 12.88 23.44
N ILE A 103 -28.87 12.03 22.76
CA ILE A 103 -27.41 12.05 22.81
C ILE A 103 -26.93 12.22 21.37
N ALA A 104 -26.41 13.39 21.05
CA ALA A 104 -25.88 13.69 19.74
C ALA A 104 -24.35 13.59 19.71
N VAL A 105 -23.83 13.21 18.54
CA VAL A 105 -22.40 13.16 18.24
C VAL A 105 -22.18 13.75 16.84
N GLU A 106 -21.18 14.60 16.70
CA GLU A 106 -20.81 15.18 15.42
C GLU A 106 -20.12 14.16 14.52
N ASP A 107 -19.98 14.51 13.23
CA ASP A 107 -19.13 13.78 12.31
C ASP A 107 -17.67 13.91 12.72
N ALA A 108 -16.94 12.80 12.63
CA ALA A 108 -15.57 12.76 13.06
C ALA A 108 -14.59 13.02 11.91
N ASN A 109 -13.66 13.96 12.13
CA ASN A 109 -12.50 14.17 11.26
C ASN A 109 -11.38 13.13 11.49
N VAL A 110 -11.59 12.18 12.39
CA VAL A 110 -10.66 11.08 12.68
C VAL A 110 -11.45 9.81 12.96
N LEU A 111 -10.86 8.65 12.65
CA LEU A 111 -11.53 7.39 12.90
C LEU A 111 -11.41 6.98 14.39
N HIS A 112 -12.54 6.83 15.07
CA HIS A 112 -12.63 6.45 16.47
C HIS A 112 -12.68 4.92 16.63
N SER A 113 -11.77 4.36 17.42
CA SER A 113 -11.77 2.94 17.77
C SER A 113 -12.62 2.67 19.01
N TRP A 114 -13.25 1.50 19.08
CA TRP A 114 -13.97 0.97 20.24
C TRP A 114 -13.31 -0.33 20.74
N ARG A 115 -12.97 -0.38 22.04
CA ARG A 115 -12.08 -1.37 22.69
C ARG A 115 -12.70 -2.03 23.94
N PRO A 116 -13.91 -2.60 23.89
CA PRO A 116 -14.56 -3.17 25.08
C PRO A 116 -13.82 -4.38 25.68
N SER A 117 -12.97 -5.04 24.89
CA SER A 117 -12.14 -6.19 25.27
C SER A 117 -10.64 -5.90 25.19
N GLY A 118 -10.25 -4.63 25.04
CA GLY A 118 -8.86 -4.20 24.83
C GLY A 118 -8.37 -4.30 23.38
N LYS A 119 -9.06 -5.02 22.50
CA LYS A 119 -8.75 -5.04 21.06
C LYS A 119 -9.51 -3.91 20.33
N PRO A 120 -8.84 -3.07 19.52
CA PRO A 120 -9.52 -2.04 18.74
C PRO A 120 -10.38 -2.64 17.64
N THR A 121 -11.60 -2.11 17.55
CA THR A 121 -12.54 -2.32 16.45
C THR A 121 -13.05 -0.96 15.99
N PHE A 122 -13.45 -0.83 14.73
CA PHE A 122 -13.90 0.44 14.15
C PHE A 122 -15.33 0.26 13.64
N PRO A 123 -16.33 0.41 14.51
CA PRO A 123 -17.72 0.32 14.08
C PRO A 123 -18.06 1.51 13.19
N ILE A 124 -18.86 1.28 12.16
CA ILE A 124 -19.41 2.31 11.28
C ILE A 124 -20.88 1.99 11.02
N ARG A 125 -21.68 3.05 10.91
CA ARG A 125 -23.11 2.91 10.61
C ARG A 125 -23.33 2.60 9.14
N HIS A 126 -24.24 1.67 8.85
CA HIS A 126 -24.65 1.32 7.49
C HIS A 126 -26.15 1.00 7.48
N GLY A 127 -26.96 1.94 6.98
CA GLY A 127 -28.40 1.92 7.19
C GLY A 127 -28.76 1.90 8.69
N SER A 128 -29.65 0.98 9.08
CA SER A 128 -30.06 0.77 10.48
C SER A 128 -29.18 -0.22 11.24
N THR A 129 -28.00 -0.55 10.72
CA THR A 129 -27.11 -1.57 11.31
C THR A 129 -25.70 -1.05 11.47
N THR A 130 -24.96 -1.68 12.36
CA THR A 130 -23.55 -1.35 12.61
C THR A 130 -22.67 -2.51 12.15
N ARG A 131 -21.74 -2.21 11.24
CA ARG A 131 -20.69 -3.14 10.79
C ARG A 131 -19.33 -2.65 11.26
N TYR A 132 -18.31 -3.48 11.12
CA TYR A 132 -16.93 -3.10 11.43
C TYR A 132 -16.14 -2.91 10.15
N LEU A 133 -15.27 -1.89 10.14
CA LEU A 133 -14.36 -1.67 9.03
C LEU A 133 -13.31 -2.78 8.96
N SER A 134 -12.98 -3.19 7.74
CA SER A 134 -11.83 -4.04 7.43
C SER A 134 -10.52 -3.26 7.51
N GLY A 135 -9.38 -3.95 7.58
CA GLY A 135 -8.05 -3.30 7.59
C GLY A 135 -7.82 -2.39 6.38
N PHE A 136 -8.31 -2.79 5.20
CA PHE A 136 -8.23 -1.98 3.98
C PHE A 136 -9.06 -0.69 4.09
N GLU A 137 -10.29 -0.77 4.58
CA GLU A 137 -11.14 0.41 4.75
C GLU A 137 -10.59 1.37 5.80
N ILE A 138 -10.02 0.84 6.88
CA ILE A 138 -9.33 1.64 7.91
C ILE A 138 -8.16 2.40 7.29
N ALA A 139 -7.28 1.71 6.55
CA ALA A 139 -6.14 2.34 5.88
C ALA A 139 -6.60 3.45 4.91
N ARG A 140 -7.66 3.18 4.14
CA ARG A 140 -8.25 4.16 3.22
C ARG A 140 -8.81 5.39 3.95
N ALA A 141 -9.49 5.21 5.08
CA ALA A 141 -10.05 6.32 5.87
C ALA A 141 -8.93 7.27 6.34
N TYR A 142 -7.82 6.74 6.86
CA TYR A 142 -6.67 7.54 7.27
C TYR A 142 -5.95 8.22 6.08
N GLY A 143 -5.92 7.56 4.93
CA GLY A 143 -5.39 8.15 3.69
C GLY A 143 -6.18 9.39 3.24
N HIS A 144 -7.51 9.36 3.32
CA HIS A 144 -8.35 10.52 2.96
C HIS A 144 -8.24 11.68 3.96
N LEU A 145 -8.19 11.39 5.26
CA LEU A 145 -8.09 12.43 6.30
C LEU A 145 -6.79 13.25 6.23
N SER A 146 -5.71 12.64 5.73
CA SER A 146 -4.43 13.33 5.53
C SER A 146 -4.46 14.32 4.36
N SER A 147 -5.40 14.16 3.42
CA SER A 147 -5.53 15.03 2.24
C SER A 147 -6.45 16.24 2.44
N SER A 148 -7.26 16.26 3.50
CA SER A 148 -8.30 17.28 3.73
C SER A 148 -7.94 18.36 4.76
N ASN A 149 -6.67 18.48 5.18
CA ASN A 149 -6.28 19.43 6.22
C ASN A 149 -5.40 20.56 5.64
N PRO A 150 -5.96 21.70 5.18
CA PRO A 150 -5.18 22.89 4.91
C PRO A 150 -5.00 23.69 6.22
N ALA A 151 -3.80 24.22 6.43
CA ALA A 151 -3.37 25.10 7.54
C ALA A 151 -2.88 24.39 8.82
N ILE A 152 -1.61 23.96 8.77
CA ILE A 152 -0.71 24.22 9.90
C ILE A 152 0.00 25.54 9.55
N GLU A 153 -0.36 26.63 10.24
CA GLU A 153 0.34 27.90 10.15
C GLU A 153 1.81 27.69 10.54
N THR A 154 2.71 27.99 9.60
CA THR A 154 4.14 28.09 9.84
C THR A 154 4.40 29.21 10.85
N VAL A 155 4.88 28.84 12.04
CA VAL A 155 5.46 29.78 12.99
C VAL A 155 6.82 30.22 12.45
N ASP A 156 6.79 31.27 11.66
CA ASP A 156 7.97 31.97 11.19
C ASP A 156 8.63 32.75 12.33
N GLY A 157 9.91 32.49 12.58
CA GLY A 157 10.73 33.38 13.39
C GLY A 157 11.82 32.69 14.17
N LEU A 158 12.98 32.51 13.54
CA LEU A 158 14.29 32.67 14.18
C LEU A 158 15.36 32.83 13.10
N GLU A 159 15.51 34.07 12.59
CA GLU A 159 16.72 34.52 11.93
C GLU A 159 17.90 34.43 12.92
N GLN A 160 18.89 33.58 12.63
CA GLN A 160 20.22 33.71 13.21
C GLN A 160 21.21 34.20 12.16
N LYS A 161 21.59 35.47 12.34
CA LYS A 161 22.83 36.06 11.85
C LYS A 161 24.02 35.16 12.14
N LYS A 162 24.78 34.81 11.10
CA LYS A 162 26.22 34.53 11.24
C LYS A 162 27.01 35.41 10.28
N ASP A 163 27.53 36.48 10.84
CA ASP A 163 28.66 37.22 10.30
C ASP A 163 29.93 36.37 10.39
N SER A 164 30.59 36.26 9.23
CA SER A 164 32.03 36.33 8.96
C SER A 164 33.04 35.80 10.00
N GLN A 165 33.86 34.84 9.55
CA GLN A 165 35.31 34.95 9.72
C GLN A 165 36.07 34.23 8.59
N THR A 166 36.89 35.03 7.94
CA THR A 166 37.90 34.75 6.92
C THR A 166 39.02 33.83 7.40
N SER A 167 39.49 32.95 6.52
CA SER A 167 40.92 32.59 6.42
C SER A 167 41.34 32.36 4.96
N THR A 168 42.13 33.31 4.47
CA THR A 168 43.07 33.19 3.34
C THR A 168 44.05 32.04 3.62
N THR A 169 44.36 31.15 2.67
CA THR A 169 45.50 31.17 1.73
C THR A 169 45.51 29.72 1.18
N ASP A 170 45.41 29.44 -0.11
CA ASP A 170 46.61 29.26 -0.95
C ASP A 170 46.22 29.21 -2.43
N GLN A 171 46.99 29.94 -3.24
CA GLN A 171 46.91 29.92 -4.70
C GLN A 171 47.80 28.81 -5.27
N THR A 172 47.52 28.50 -6.53
CA THR A 172 48.47 28.07 -7.57
C THR A 172 48.41 26.59 -7.99
N ARG A 173 47.53 26.29 -8.96
CA ARG A 173 47.88 25.50 -10.14
C ARG A 173 46.82 25.67 -11.24
N GLN A 174 46.95 26.76 -11.98
CA GLN A 174 46.48 26.85 -13.37
C GLN A 174 47.52 26.15 -14.26
N GLN A 175 47.09 25.17 -15.05
CA GLN A 175 47.84 24.71 -16.20
C GLN A 175 46.87 24.37 -17.34
N ASP A 176 46.80 25.31 -18.28
CA ASP A 176 46.67 25.15 -19.73
C ASP A 176 46.06 23.86 -20.27
N TRP A 177 44.78 23.90 -20.65
CA TRP A 177 44.24 23.11 -21.76
C TRP A 177 43.37 24.02 -22.65
N SER A 178 44.02 24.76 -23.54
CA SER A 178 43.39 25.46 -24.66
C SER A 178 43.66 24.70 -25.96
N GLY A 179 42.62 24.36 -26.70
CA GLY A 179 42.73 24.03 -28.13
C GLY A 179 42.23 22.64 -28.54
N GLY A 180 40.91 22.43 -28.50
CA GLY A 180 40.24 21.32 -29.16
C GLY A 180 39.33 21.83 -30.27
N VAL A 181 39.77 21.69 -31.52
CA VAL A 181 39.05 22.05 -32.74
C VAL A 181 37.76 21.23 -32.85
N TYR A 182 36.59 21.87 -32.80
CA TYR A 182 35.34 21.25 -33.21
C TYR A 182 35.38 21.00 -34.72
N ARG A 183 35.67 19.76 -35.11
CA ARG A 183 35.34 19.26 -36.44
C ARG A 183 33.83 19.04 -36.50
N THR A 184 33.16 19.82 -37.31
CA THR A 184 31.81 19.52 -37.82
C THR A 184 31.88 18.22 -38.62
N ALA A 185 31.50 17.11 -37.98
CA ALA A 185 31.21 15.87 -38.68
C ALA A 185 29.89 16.07 -39.44
N THR A 186 29.99 15.93 -40.75
CA THR A 186 28.87 15.80 -41.68
C THR A 186 27.90 14.73 -41.20
N THR A 187 26.62 15.09 -41.20
CA THR A 187 25.46 14.24 -40.89
C THR A 187 25.39 13.08 -41.87
N GLU A 188 26.11 12.00 -41.60
CA GLU A 188 25.73 10.69 -42.09
C GLU A 188 24.57 10.24 -41.21
N THR A 189 23.38 10.16 -41.81
CA THR A 189 22.20 9.55 -41.23
C THR A 189 22.55 8.12 -40.82
N LEU A 190 22.82 7.93 -39.53
CA LEU A 190 22.82 6.61 -38.91
C LEU A 190 21.46 5.97 -39.23
N PRO A 191 21.43 4.68 -39.61
CA PRO A 191 20.16 3.98 -39.73
C PRO A 191 19.43 4.11 -38.40
N THR A 192 18.22 4.66 -38.43
CA THR A 192 17.28 4.60 -37.30
C THR A 192 17.24 3.14 -36.87
N PRO A 193 17.64 2.80 -35.63
CA PRO A 193 17.48 1.44 -35.16
C PRO A 193 15.98 1.15 -35.26
N GLU A 194 15.62 0.14 -36.06
CA GLU A 194 14.25 -0.36 -36.08
C GLU A 194 13.89 -0.68 -34.63
N THR A 195 13.00 0.12 -34.03
CA THR A 195 12.52 -0.13 -32.67
C THR A 195 11.95 -1.55 -32.69
N PRO A 196 12.57 -2.51 -31.99
CA PRO A 196 12.09 -3.89 -32.04
C PRO A 196 10.64 -3.87 -31.57
N VAL A 197 9.71 -4.35 -32.40
CA VAL A 197 8.34 -4.58 -31.96
C VAL A 197 8.41 -5.73 -30.97
N TYR A 198 8.51 -5.41 -29.68
CA TYR A 198 8.47 -6.36 -28.59
C TYR A 198 7.03 -6.84 -28.44
N SER A 199 6.59 -7.77 -29.29
CA SER A 199 5.37 -8.52 -29.01
C SER A 199 5.64 -9.36 -27.75
N ALA A 200 5.00 -9.02 -26.63
CA ALA A 200 4.98 -9.81 -25.42
C ALA A 200 4.66 -11.29 -25.77
N PRO A 201 5.61 -12.22 -25.69
CA PRO A 201 5.29 -13.61 -25.97
C PRO A 201 4.35 -14.08 -24.85
N GLU A 202 3.15 -14.55 -25.22
CA GLU A 202 2.23 -15.21 -24.28
C GLU A 202 1.83 -14.30 -23.08
N ASN A 203 1.63 -12.99 -23.28
CA ASN A 203 1.22 -12.05 -22.22
C ASN A 203 2.27 -11.90 -21.10
N ARG A 204 3.55 -11.88 -21.47
CA ARG A 204 4.69 -11.65 -20.58
C ARG A 204 5.51 -10.47 -21.05
N LEU A 205 6.12 -9.76 -20.11
CA LEU A 205 7.08 -8.71 -20.40
C LEU A 205 8.49 -9.28 -20.20
N ILE A 206 9.39 -9.04 -21.15
CA ILE A 206 10.81 -9.30 -20.96
C ILE A 206 11.49 -7.96 -20.74
N VAL A 207 12.12 -7.79 -19.58
CA VAL A 207 12.93 -6.61 -19.28
C VAL A 207 14.40 -6.99 -19.17
N GLU A 208 15.25 -6.02 -19.49
CA GLU A 208 16.67 -6.10 -19.15
C GLU A 208 16.84 -5.43 -17.79
N SER A 209 17.47 -6.14 -16.85
CA SER A 209 17.81 -5.61 -15.53
C SER A 209 19.30 -5.81 -15.30
N GLY A 210 20.02 -4.70 -15.17
CA GLY A 210 21.44 -4.70 -14.81
C GLY A 210 21.73 -5.54 -13.55
N GLY A 211 22.98 -5.96 -13.39
CA GLY A 211 23.47 -6.57 -12.15
C GLY A 211 22.85 -7.92 -11.75
N ARG A 212 22.99 -8.25 -10.46
CA ARG A 212 22.58 -9.54 -9.85
C ARG A 212 21.18 -9.48 -9.23
N GLN A 213 20.59 -8.30 -9.13
CA GLN A 213 19.29 -8.07 -8.54
C GLN A 213 18.15 -8.62 -9.41
N ILE A 214 17.04 -8.97 -8.78
CA ILE A 214 15.79 -9.26 -9.48
C ILE A 214 14.78 -8.16 -9.19
N VAL A 215 14.08 -7.74 -10.22
CA VAL A 215 13.03 -6.72 -10.10
C VAL A 215 11.71 -7.44 -10.24
N ASN A 216 10.74 -7.20 -9.37
CA ASN A 216 9.38 -7.72 -9.51
C ASN A 216 8.42 -6.55 -9.56
N PHE A 217 7.50 -6.54 -10.51
CA PHE A 217 6.56 -5.44 -10.68
C PHE A 217 5.26 -5.80 -10.00
N GLY A 218 4.95 -5.25 -8.84
CA GLY A 218 3.80 -5.67 -8.04
C GLY A 218 3.37 -4.62 -7.04
N GLN A 219 2.12 -4.71 -6.59
CA GLN A 219 1.60 -3.81 -5.56
C GLN A 219 2.35 -3.98 -4.25
N ILE A 220 2.72 -2.84 -3.67
CA ILE A 220 3.32 -2.76 -2.34
C ILE A 220 2.19 -2.34 -1.39
N SER A 221 1.59 -3.28 -0.67
CA SER A 221 0.50 -2.98 0.28
C SER A 221 1.02 -2.46 1.63
N LEU A 222 2.09 -1.65 1.62
CA LEU A 222 2.59 -0.95 2.79
C LEU A 222 2.06 0.49 2.73
N ASP A 223 1.38 0.93 3.79
CA ASP A 223 0.94 2.33 3.94
C ASP A 223 2.15 3.27 3.85
N PRO A 224 2.24 4.10 2.80
CA PRO A 224 3.33 5.03 2.61
C PRO A 224 3.26 6.22 3.57
N PHE A 225 2.21 6.38 4.39
CA PHE A 225 2.12 7.44 5.40
C PHE A 225 2.62 7.00 6.78
N GLN A 226 2.96 5.72 6.95
CA GLN A 226 3.57 5.19 8.18
C GLN A 226 5.10 5.05 8.07
N ILE A 227 5.74 5.95 7.32
CA ILE A 227 7.19 5.95 7.16
C ILE A 227 7.85 6.25 8.52
N GLY A 228 8.75 5.37 8.96
CA GLY A 228 9.47 5.49 10.24
C GLY A 228 8.98 4.54 11.34
N HIS A 229 7.91 3.78 11.09
CA HIS A 229 7.58 2.59 11.87
C HIS A 229 8.39 1.39 11.39
N SER A 230 8.74 0.54 12.34
CA SER A 230 9.47 -0.68 12.09
C SER A 230 8.72 -1.58 11.11
N THR A 231 9.43 -2.24 10.20
CA THR A 231 8.86 -3.37 9.47
C THR A 231 9.18 -4.65 10.20
N VAL A 232 8.20 -5.56 10.21
CA VAL A 232 8.37 -6.90 10.74
C VAL A 232 8.66 -7.81 9.57
N ARG A 233 9.90 -8.30 9.53
CA ARG A 233 10.32 -9.31 8.56
C ARG A 233 10.26 -10.70 9.18
N LEU A 234 9.54 -11.59 8.51
CA LEU A 234 9.56 -13.02 8.75
C LEU A 234 10.20 -13.70 7.55
N GLU A 235 11.30 -14.42 7.76
CA GLU A 235 11.99 -15.17 6.72
C GLU A 235 12.23 -16.60 7.17
N ASP A 236 12.03 -17.54 6.24
CA ASP A 236 12.57 -18.88 6.40
C ASP A 236 12.70 -19.60 5.06
N SER A 237 13.45 -20.70 5.08
CA SER A 237 13.56 -21.62 3.96
C SER A 237 12.33 -22.52 3.88
N ILE A 238 11.75 -22.65 2.69
CA ILE A 238 10.73 -23.67 2.41
C ILE A 238 11.44 -24.89 1.84
N ASN A 239 11.13 -26.06 2.39
CA ASN A 239 11.67 -27.32 1.89
C ASN A 239 10.76 -27.91 0.80
N LEU A 240 10.64 -27.23 -0.34
CA LEU A 240 10.06 -27.82 -1.55
C LEU A 240 11.05 -28.85 -2.09
N MET A 241 10.62 -30.11 -2.11
CA MET A 241 11.43 -31.24 -2.57
C MET A 241 11.25 -31.46 -4.08
N GLU A 242 10.06 -31.17 -4.60
CA GLU A 242 9.70 -31.36 -6.00
C GLU A 242 8.86 -30.19 -6.54
N LEU A 243 8.99 -29.90 -7.84
CA LEU A 243 8.20 -28.86 -8.50
C LEU A 243 6.69 -29.19 -8.50
N SER A 244 6.34 -30.48 -8.41
CA SER A 244 4.98 -30.99 -8.28
C SER A 244 4.25 -30.49 -7.03
N GLU A 245 4.99 -30.12 -5.98
CA GLU A 245 4.45 -29.61 -4.71
C GLU A 245 4.08 -28.12 -4.77
N LEU A 246 4.60 -27.40 -5.78
CA LEU A 246 4.44 -25.95 -5.90
C LEU A 246 2.96 -25.50 -5.94
N PRO A 247 2.05 -26.12 -6.72
CA PRO A 247 0.65 -25.68 -6.75
C PRO A 247 -0.04 -25.78 -5.39
N GLN A 248 0.21 -26.85 -4.62
CA GLN A 248 -0.37 -27.02 -3.30
C GLN A 248 0.18 -25.99 -2.30
N CYS A 249 1.50 -25.76 -2.35
CA CYS A 249 2.16 -24.71 -1.56
C CYS A 249 1.53 -23.34 -1.84
N LEU A 250 1.40 -22.97 -3.11
CA LEU A 250 0.82 -21.71 -3.52
C LEU A 250 -0.66 -21.57 -3.15
N GLN A 251 -1.44 -22.66 -3.23
CA GLN A 251 -2.82 -22.67 -2.77
C GLN A 251 -2.93 -22.45 -1.26
N SER A 252 -2.02 -23.00 -0.46
CA SER A 252 -1.98 -22.76 0.99
C SER A 252 -1.62 -21.31 1.33
N ILE A 253 -0.67 -20.69 0.60
CA ILE A 253 -0.38 -19.24 0.72
C ILE A 253 -1.63 -18.43 0.41
N ASP A 254 -2.27 -18.72 -0.71
CA ASP A 254 -3.43 -18.00 -1.18
C ASP A 254 -4.59 -18.06 -0.17
N THR A 255 -4.92 -19.25 0.30
CA THR A 255 -6.04 -19.48 1.22
C THR A 255 -5.82 -18.85 2.60
N LYS A 256 -4.57 -18.80 3.08
CA LYS A 256 -4.26 -18.43 4.47
C LYS A 256 -3.71 -17.02 4.62
N LEU A 257 -2.84 -16.58 3.72
CA LEU A 257 -2.08 -15.34 3.90
C LEU A 257 -2.61 -14.19 3.07
N THR A 258 -3.22 -14.49 1.92
CA THR A 258 -3.54 -13.48 0.91
C THR A 258 -4.85 -12.78 1.25
N THR A 259 -4.86 -11.45 1.15
CA THR A 259 -6.02 -10.60 1.46
C THR A 259 -6.71 -10.02 0.24
N ALA A 260 -6.16 -10.25 -0.96
CA ALA A 260 -6.64 -9.68 -2.22
C ALA A 260 -6.97 -10.77 -3.25
N SER A 261 -7.52 -10.37 -4.39
CA SER A 261 -7.82 -11.31 -5.48
C SER A 261 -6.53 -11.89 -6.09
N TYR A 262 -6.66 -13.05 -6.75
CA TYR A 262 -5.60 -13.75 -7.50
C TYR A 262 -4.84 -12.88 -8.52
N GLN A 263 -5.35 -11.70 -8.86
CA GLN A 263 -4.74 -10.77 -9.81
C GLN A 263 -3.59 -9.98 -9.22
N SER A 264 -3.52 -9.92 -7.90
CA SER A 264 -2.52 -9.13 -7.17
C SER A 264 -1.16 -9.83 -7.09
N TYR A 265 -1.08 -11.08 -7.56
CA TYR A 265 0.17 -11.81 -7.68
C TYR A 265 0.97 -11.27 -8.86
N SER A 266 2.22 -10.97 -8.61
CA SER A 266 3.19 -10.66 -9.66
C SER A 266 4.44 -11.49 -9.48
N TYR A 267 5.09 -11.82 -10.59
CA TYR A 267 6.32 -12.58 -10.52
C TYR A 267 7.32 -12.15 -11.56
N SER A 268 8.57 -12.49 -11.28
CA SER A 268 9.66 -12.36 -12.23
C SER A 268 10.56 -13.59 -12.19
N ILE A 269 11.04 -14.03 -13.34
CA ILE A 269 12.02 -15.11 -13.50
C ILE A 269 13.25 -14.52 -14.19
N LYS A 270 14.35 -14.40 -13.46
CA LYS A 270 15.62 -13.86 -13.94
C LYS A 270 16.56 -14.97 -14.40
N TYR A 271 17.17 -14.77 -15.56
CA TYR A 271 18.25 -15.59 -16.08
C TYR A 271 19.25 -14.74 -16.88
N GLY A 272 20.46 -14.59 -16.35
CA GLY A 272 21.45 -13.68 -16.91
C GLY A 272 21.02 -12.20 -16.74
N PRO A 273 21.20 -11.33 -17.75
CA PRO A 273 20.84 -9.91 -17.67
C PRO A 273 19.35 -9.64 -17.96
N ARG A 274 18.56 -10.68 -18.25
CA ARG A 274 17.15 -10.54 -18.60
C ARG A 274 16.27 -11.27 -17.61
N GLN A 275 15.04 -10.80 -17.52
CA GLN A 275 14.02 -11.43 -16.72
C GLN A 275 12.67 -11.38 -17.43
N LEU A 276 11.91 -12.45 -17.24
CA LEU A 276 10.51 -12.54 -17.65
C LEU A 276 9.66 -12.04 -16.49
N VAL A 277 8.68 -11.20 -16.78
CA VAL A 277 7.74 -10.59 -15.85
C VAL A 277 6.34 -11.05 -16.20
N GLY A 278 5.55 -11.42 -15.19
CA GLY A 278 4.16 -11.82 -15.37
C GLY A 278 3.26 -11.47 -14.17
N ARG A 279 1.98 -11.81 -14.32
CA ARG A 279 0.93 -11.64 -13.32
C ARG A 279 0.17 -12.94 -13.12
N GLY A 280 -0.35 -13.14 -11.92
CA GLY A 280 -1.24 -14.25 -11.59
C GLY A 280 -0.51 -15.54 -11.20
N LEU A 281 -1.16 -16.28 -10.30
CA LEU A 281 -0.61 -17.51 -9.71
C LEU A 281 -0.48 -18.66 -10.73
N GLU A 282 -1.51 -18.86 -11.56
CA GLU A 282 -1.52 -19.93 -12.56
C GLU A 282 -0.42 -19.76 -13.60
N ASN A 283 -0.22 -18.51 -14.04
CA ASN A 283 0.84 -18.11 -14.97
C ASN A 283 2.23 -18.38 -14.39
N PHE A 284 2.45 -18.06 -13.12
CA PHE A 284 3.70 -18.38 -12.43
C PHE A 284 3.95 -19.89 -12.38
N ILE A 285 2.92 -20.69 -12.05
CA ILE A 285 3.01 -22.14 -12.02
C ILE A 285 3.37 -22.69 -13.41
N GLU A 286 2.66 -22.26 -14.46
CA GLU A 286 2.91 -22.67 -15.84
C GLU A 286 4.35 -22.38 -16.25
N ASP A 287 4.84 -21.17 -15.93
CA ASP A 287 6.18 -20.73 -16.27
C ASP A 287 7.25 -21.46 -15.46
N ALA A 288 6.99 -21.77 -14.19
CA ALA A 288 7.86 -22.58 -13.34
C ALA A 288 8.04 -24.00 -13.92
N TYR A 289 6.99 -24.60 -14.49
CA TYR A 289 7.07 -25.89 -15.21
C TYR A 289 7.74 -25.79 -16.59
N ARG A 290 7.95 -24.59 -17.11
CA ARG A 290 8.57 -24.32 -18.42
C ARG A 290 9.92 -23.61 -18.29
N ILE A 291 10.59 -23.74 -17.15
CA ILE A 291 11.77 -22.95 -16.82
C ILE A 291 12.88 -23.03 -17.87
N SER A 292 13.17 -24.21 -18.44
CA SER A 292 14.18 -24.35 -19.51
C SER A 292 13.82 -23.55 -20.76
N LYS A 293 12.56 -23.59 -21.20
CA LYS A 293 12.07 -22.82 -22.35
C LYS A 293 12.16 -21.31 -22.08
N ILE A 294 11.91 -20.89 -20.83
CA ILE A 294 12.06 -19.49 -20.42
C ILE A 294 13.53 -19.09 -20.45
N CYS A 295 14.44 -19.91 -19.93
CA CYS A 295 15.87 -19.64 -19.97
C CYS A 295 16.38 -19.47 -21.42
N ASP A 296 15.97 -20.36 -22.33
CA ASP A 296 16.29 -20.26 -23.75
C ASP A 296 15.83 -18.93 -24.38
N ARG A 297 14.64 -18.45 -23.99
CA ARG A 297 14.08 -17.17 -24.43
C ARG A 297 14.84 -15.97 -23.86
N LEU A 298 15.29 -16.06 -22.60
CA LEU A 298 16.02 -14.98 -21.92
C LEU A 298 17.47 -14.86 -22.40
N THR A 299 18.06 -15.92 -22.94
CA THR A 299 19.42 -15.90 -23.51
C THR A 299 19.48 -16.35 -24.97
N PRO A 300 18.85 -15.60 -25.91
CA PRO A 300 18.85 -15.99 -27.31
C PRO A 300 20.27 -15.90 -27.88
N GLY A 301 20.72 -16.98 -28.54
CA GLY A 301 22.00 -16.99 -29.26
C GLY A 301 23.18 -17.71 -28.59
N ASN A 302 22.94 -18.50 -27.54
CA ASN A 302 23.87 -19.51 -27.03
C ASN A 302 25.29 -19.00 -26.65
N LYS A 303 25.41 -17.73 -26.24
CA LYS A 303 26.54 -17.33 -25.41
C LYS A 303 26.33 -18.04 -24.09
N THR A 304 27.07 -19.11 -23.87
CA THR A 304 27.16 -19.88 -22.63
C THR A 304 26.78 -18.98 -21.46
N ALA A 305 25.51 -19.06 -21.05
CA ALA A 305 25.17 -18.61 -19.71
C ALA A 305 26.17 -19.36 -18.85
N ASP A 306 27.01 -18.63 -18.13
CA ASP A 306 27.99 -19.23 -17.23
C ASP A 306 27.25 -20.36 -16.51
N ASP A 307 27.73 -21.60 -16.61
CA ASP A 307 27.04 -22.79 -16.06
C ASP A 307 26.76 -22.66 -14.55
N ARG A 308 27.26 -21.60 -13.92
CA ARG A 308 27.00 -21.18 -12.54
C ARG A 308 25.76 -20.31 -12.36
N VAL A 309 25.27 -19.64 -13.40
CA VAL A 309 24.05 -18.84 -13.37
C VAL A 309 22.87 -19.78 -13.37
N ARG A 310 22.05 -19.68 -12.33
CA ARG A 310 20.83 -20.45 -12.17
C ARG A 310 19.65 -19.51 -12.25
N PRO A 311 18.53 -19.92 -12.88
CA PRO A 311 17.36 -19.08 -12.91
C PRO A 311 16.80 -18.95 -11.50
N ILE A 312 16.36 -17.74 -11.19
CA ILE A 312 15.76 -17.39 -9.91
C ILE A 312 14.43 -16.71 -10.20
N GLY A 313 13.42 -17.11 -9.45
CA GLY A 313 12.04 -16.75 -9.64
C GLY A 313 11.54 -16.16 -8.34
N VAL A 314 10.93 -15.00 -8.43
CA VAL A 314 10.34 -14.30 -7.30
C VAL A 314 8.87 -14.12 -7.61
N LEU A 315 8.01 -14.58 -6.71
CA LEU A 315 6.58 -14.31 -6.69
C LEU A 315 6.30 -13.39 -5.51
N SER A 316 5.68 -12.24 -5.75
CA SER A 316 5.15 -11.37 -4.69
C SER A 316 3.63 -11.44 -4.66
N PHE A 317 3.08 -11.35 -3.46
CA PHE A 317 1.66 -11.45 -3.20
C PHE A 317 1.29 -10.56 -2.01
N PRO A 318 0.11 -9.92 -2.02
CA PRO A 318 -0.30 -9.07 -0.90
C PRO A 318 -0.67 -9.93 0.30
N VAL A 319 -0.29 -9.47 1.49
CA VAL A 319 -0.72 -10.07 2.76
C VAL A 319 -1.34 -8.99 3.64
N SER A 320 -2.00 -9.39 4.72
CA SER A 320 -2.58 -8.42 5.64
C SER A 320 -1.49 -7.53 6.26
N GLY A 321 -1.51 -6.25 5.90
CA GLY A 321 -0.56 -5.26 6.40
C GLY A 321 0.82 -5.32 5.74
N GLY A 322 0.95 -5.90 4.54
CA GLY A 322 2.20 -5.81 3.78
C GLY A 322 2.29 -6.72 2.56
N VAL A 323 3.49 -7.24 2.29
CA VAL A 323 3.79 -8.05 1.10
C VAL A 323 4.49 -9.34 1.49
N GLY A 324 4.06 -10.44 0.88
CA GLY A 324 4.71 -11.72 0.92
C GLY A 324 5.49 -11.99 -0.35
N ILE A 325 6.58 -12.74 -0.21
CA ILE A 325 7.53 -13.04 -1.28
C ILE A 325 7.89 -14.50 -1.18
N LEU A 326 7.78 -15.21 -2.30
CA LEU A 326 8.29 -16.56 -2.47
C LEU A 326 9.42 -16.51 -3.49
N GLU A 327 10.63 -16.89 -3.05
CA GLU A 327 11.79 -17.02 -3.91
C GLU A 327 12.04 -18.50 -4.20
N LEU A 328 12.29 -18.82 -5.47
CA LEU A 328 12.62 -20.16 -5.95
C LEU A 328 13.89 -20.09 -6.79
N GLN A 329 14.78 -21.07 -6.62
CA GLN A 329 15.94 -21.26 -7.49
C GLN A 329 15.88 -22.64 -8.14
N TRP A 330 16.14 -22.73 -9.45
CA TRP A 330 16.18 -24.02 -10.15
C TRP A 330 17.62 -24.50 -10.39
N ASP A 331 17.76 -25.80 -10.60
CA ASP A 331 18.94 -26.49 -11.12
C ASP A 331 18.49 -27.35 -12.31
N GLY A 332 18.60 -26.78 -13.52
CA GLY A 332 17.93 -27.31 -14.71
C GLY A 332 16.42 -27.17 -14.57
N ASP A 333 15.67 -28.27 -14.77
CA ASP A 333 14.21 -28.31 -14.65
C ASP A 333 13.70 -28.63 -13.24
N THR A 334 14.59 -28.77 -12.26
CA THR A 334 14.20 -29.12 -10.88
C THR A 334 14.45 -27.96 -9.92
N LEU A 335 13.66 -27.87 -8.85
CA LEU A 335 13.90 -26.91 -7.78
C LEU A 335 15.15 -27.32 -6.99
N ARG A 336 15.96 -26.32 -6.66
CA ARG A 336 17.17 -26.54 -5.86
C ARG A 336 16.80 -26.65 -4.39
N ARG A 337 17.02 -27.83 -3.83
CA ARG A 337 16.74 -28.11 -2.41
C ARG A 337 17.43 -27.10 -1.48
N GLY A 338 16.66 -26.54 -0.56
CA GLY A 338 17.13 -25.56 0.43
C GLY A 338 17.47 -24.19 -0.15
N ARG A 339 17.04 -23.90 -1.38
CA ARG A 339 17.16 -22.60 -2.06
C ARG A 339 15.80 -22.09 -2.51
N SER A 340 14.81 -22.29 -1.64
CA SER A 340 13.52 -21.65 -1.70
C SER A 340 13.26 -20.97 -0.36
N SER A 341 12.76 -19.75 -0.38
CA SER A 341 12.50 -18.95 0.81
C SER A 341 11.14 -18.28 0.70
N ILE A 342 10.48 -18.14 1.84
CA ILE A 342 9.34 -17.24 1.98
C ILE A 342 9.77 -16.10 2.88
N GLN A 343 9.48 -14.88 2.43
CA GLN A 343 9.65 -13.67 3.19
C GLN A 343 8.32 -12.97 3.32
N LEU A 344 8.00 -12.48 4.50
CA LEU A 344 6.84 -11.63 4.74
C LEU A 344 7.35 -10.34 5.31
N LEU A 345 7.01 -9.25 4.66
CA LEU A 345 7.28 -7.91 5.13
C LEU A 345 5.97 -7.25 5.49
N MET A 346 5.79 -6.99 6.78
CA MET A 346 4.56 -6.40 7.31
C MET A 346 4.87 -5.12 8.06
N GLN A 347 3.89 -4.24 8.14
CA GLN A 347 3.93 -3.09 9.03
C GLN A 347 3.91 -3.56 10.49
N ASN A 348 4.63 -2.86 11.37
CA ASN A 348 4.59 -3.10 12.81
C ASN A 348 3.30 -2.57 13.45
N ILE A 349 2.16 -3.04 12.93
CA ILE A 349 0.84 -2.88 13.51
C ILE A 349 0.40 -4.23 14.10
N PRO A 350 -0.44 -4.26 15.14
CA PRO A 350 -0.98 -5.53 15.65
C PRO A 350 -1.75 -6.29 14.55
N PHE A 351 -1.17 -7.34 14.00
CA PHE A 351 -1.81 -8.19 12.99
C PHE A 351 -2.18 -9.56 13.56
N ASN A 352 -3.15 -10.22 12.92
CA ASN A 352 -3.54 -11.58 13.29
C ASN A 352 -2.44 -12.55 12.88
N THR A 353 -1.69 -13.09 13.83
CA THR A 353 -0.60 -14.05 13.57
C THR A 353 -1.10 -15.47 13.30
N ALA A 354 -2.39 -15.76 13.52
CA ALA A 354 -2.93 -17.12 13.43
C ALA A 354 -2.73 -17.78 12.05
N PRO A 355 -3.02 -17.10 10.91
CA PRO A 355 -2.86 -17.73 9.60
C PRO A 355 -1.40 -18.07 9.28
N TYR A 356 -0.48 -17.23 9.74
CA TYR A 356 0.97 -17.47 9.62
C TYR A 356 1.40 -18.68 10.44
N LYS A 357 0.88 -18.82 11.66
CA LYS A 357 1.13 -19.98 12.51
C LYS A 357 0.56 -21.26 11.90
N GLU A 358 -0.64 -21.21 11.35
CA GLU A 358 -1.25 -22.36 10.67
C GLU A 358 -0.50 -22.79 9.41
N LEU A 359 0.05 -21.85 8.64
CA LEU A 359 0.92 -22.15 7.50
C LEU A 359 2.26 -22.73 7.99
N SER A 360 2.81 -22.12 9.05
CA SER A 360 4.04 -22.55 9.72
C SER A 360 3.93 -24.01 10.19
N ASP A 361 2.86 -24.36 10.91
CA ASP A 361 2.59 -25.70 11.40
C ASP A 361 2.38 -26.70 10.24
N GLU A 362 1.69 -26.30 9.17
CA GLU A 362 1.47 -27.15 7.98
C GLU A 362 2.78 -27.54 7.29
N TRP A 363 3.69 -26.58 7.15
CA TRP A 363 4.93 -26.78 6.39
C TRP A 363 6.11 -27.23 7.22
N GLY A 364 5.94 -27.33 8.54
CA GLY A 364 7.07 -27.45 9.47
C GLY A 364 8.01 -26.24 9.37
N TRP A 365 7.49 -25.11 8.90
CA TRP A 365 8.17 -23.83 8.85
C TRP A 365 8.23 -23.27 10.27
N ASN A 366 9.39 -22.83 10.76
CA ASN A 366 9.49 -22.25 12.10
C ASN A 366 10.32 -20.96 12.00
N PRO A 367 9.66 -19.82 11.69
CA PRO A 367 10.36 -18.59 11.39
C PRO A 367 11.35 -18.25 12.51
N ARG A 368 12.58 -17.88 12.15
CA ARG A 368 13.72 -17.74 13.08
C ARG A 368 13.61 -16.57 14.06
N GLY A 369 12.43 -15.98 14.18
CA GLY A 369 12.12 -14.80 14.99
C GLY A 369 11.60 -13.66 14.10
N PHE A 370 10.92 -12.71 14.75
CA PHE A 370 10.57 -11.45 14.14
C PHE A 370 11.84 -10.59 14.09
N GLN A 371 12.28 -10.22 12.88
CA GLN A 371 13.35 -9.24 12.75
C GLN A 371 12.73 -7.88 12.47
N GLU A 372 12.89 -6.98 13.44
CA GLU A 372 12.58 -5.57 13.27
C GLU A 372 13.65 -4.95 12.38
N GLN A 373 13.26 -4.40 11.23
CA GLN A 373 14.19 -3.69 10.34
C GLN A 373 13.92 -2.18 10.39
N THR A 374 14.99 -1.41 10.56
CA THR A 374 14.96 0.06 10.67
C THR A 374 15.56 0.78 9.47
N ARG A 375 16.07 0.04 8.48
CA ARG A 375 16.62 0.63 7.24
C ARG A 375 15.50 1.07 6.31
N LEU A 376 15.74 2.16 5.57
CA LEU A 376 14.85 2.62 4.51
C LEU A 376 14.62 1.48 3.50
N GLN A 377 13.38 1.00 3.44
CA GLN A 377 12.99 -0.09 2.55
C GLN A 377 12.13 0.39 1.40
N LEU A 378 11.45 1.52 1.55
CA LEU A 378 10.49 2.04 0.58
C LEU A 378 10.92 3.42 0.10
N LEU A 379 11.12 3.55 -1.22
CA LEU A 379 11.31 4.82 -1.91
C LEU A 379 10.05 5.12 -2.72
N ARG A 380 9.47 6.31 -2.55
CA ARG A 380 8.38 6.80 -3.40
C ARG A 380 8.87 7.95 -4.26
N ILE A 381 8.70 7.82 -5.56
CA ILE A 381 9.07 8.79 -6.57
C ILE A 381 7.76 9.30 -7.18
N ASN A 382 7.55 10.60 -7.15
CA ASN A 382 6.45 11.23 -7.90
C ASN A 382 7.03 11.88 -9.15
N GLY A 383 6.23 12.00 -10.19
CA GLY A 383 6.61 12.76 -11.38
C GLY A 383 5.44 13.00 -12.30
N ASP A 384 5.73 13.69 -13.39
CA ASP A 384 4.76 14.17 -14.38
C ASP A 384 5.26 13.96 -15.83
N ALA A 385 6.39 13.25 -15.98
CA ALA A 385 7.03 13.01 -17.26
C ALA A 385 6.11 12.23 -18.22
N GLU A 386 6.05 12.65 -19.48
CA GLU A 386 5.33 11.93 -20.51
C GLU A 386 5.99 10.56 -20.78
N LEU A 387 5.22 9.48 -20.66
CA LEU A 387 5.69 8.13 -20.91
C LEU A 387 5.96 7.93 -22.40
N GLN A 388 7.16 7.45 -22.72
CA GLN A 388 7.61 7.21 -24.08
C GLN A 388 7.52 5.73 -24.44
N GLU A 389 7.38 5.43 -25.74
CA GLU A 389 7.38 4.06 -26.28
C GLU A 389 6.33 3.15 -25.61
N THR A 390 5.14 3.71 -25.37
CA THR A 390 4.04 3.07 -24.65
C THR A 390 3.41 1.94 -25.46
N GLN A 391 3.17 0.81 -24.81
CA GLN A 391 2.48 -0.35 -25.37
C GLN A 391 1.51 -0.92 -24.35
N GLN A 392 0.25 -1.09 -24.75
CA GLN A 392 -0.76 -1.75 -23.92
C GLN A 392 -0.49 -3.26 -23.86
N VAL A 393 -0.53 -3.81 -22.66
CA VAL A 393 -0.30 -5.23 -22.38
C VAL A 393 -1.33 -5.75 -21.40
N THR A 394 -1.87 -6.92 -21.69
CA THR A 394 -2.76 -7.65 -20.79
C THR A 394 -2.02 -8.86 -20.22
N PHE A 395 -1.46 -8.76 -19.02
CA PHE A 395 -0.65 -9.84 -18.45
C PHE A 395 -1.44 -11.11 -18.09
N ASN A 396 -2.69 -10.95 -17.64
CA ASN A 396 -3.51 -12.06 -17.18
C ASN A 396 -4.94 -12.01 -17.80
N PRO A 397 -5.09 -12.40 -19.07
CA PRO A 397 -6.38 -12.30 -19.76
C PRO A 397 -7.43 -13.32 -19.27
N SER A 398 -7.02 -14.35 -18.51
CA SER A 398 -7.94 -15.33 -17.93
C SER A 398 -8.52 -14.89 -16.59
N ALA A 399 -8.09 -13.74 -16.06
CA ALA A 399 -8.57 -13.25 -14.79
C ALA A 399 -10.01 -12.73 -14.87
N GLU A 400 -10.76 -12.80 -13.76
CA GLU A 400 -12.16 -12.37 -13.70
C GLU A 400 -12.34 -10.89 -14.10
N PHE A 401 -11.42 -10.04 -13.64
CA PHE A 401 -11.27 -8.64 -14.02
C PHE A 401 -9.97 -8.44 -14.81
N VAL A 402 -10.06 -8.36 -16.12
CA VAL A 402 -8.88 -8.17 -16.96
C VAL A 402 -8.31 -6.77 -16.73
N GLN A 403 -7.12 -6.71 -16.12
CA GLN A 403 -6.36 -5.46 -15.95
C GLN A 403 -5.43 -5.28 -17.15
N GLU A 404 -5.59 -4.16 -17.83
CA GLU A 404 -4.69 -3.72 -18.88
C GLU A 404 -3.69 -2.73 -18.29
N GLU A 405 -2.41 -2.94 -18.61
CA GLU A 405 -1.30 -2.12 -18.14
C GLU A 405 -0.63 -1.45 -19.36
N ILE A 406 0.02 -0.31 -19.13
CA ILE A 406 0.88 0.33 -20.14
C ILE A 406 2.33 0.00 -19.83
N VAL A 407 3.03 -0.65 -20.76
CA VAL A 407 4.48 -0.80 -20.69
C VAL A 407 5.11 0.39 -21.42
N ALA A 408 6.02 1.09 -20.76
CA ALA A 408 6.73 2.23 -21.36
C ALA A 408 8.23 2.17 -21.10
N ALA A 409 8.99 3.02 -21.80
CA ALA A 409 10.38 3.30 -21.46
C ALA A 409 10.51 3.77 -20.01
N ASN A 410 11.47 3.21 -19.28
CA ASN A 410 11.79 3.72 -17.96
C ASN A 410 12.38 5.13 -18.08
N PRO A 411 11.76 6.18 -17.51
CA PRO A 411 12.29 7.54 -17.58
C PRO A 411 13.66 7.71 -16.92
N PHE A 412 14.05 6.77 -16.05
CA PHE A 412 15.33 6.82 -15.32
C PHE A 412 16.42 5.92 -15.94
N TYR A 413 16.15 5.26 -17.07
CA TYR A 413 17.09 4.32 -17.68
C TYR A 413 18.44 4.97 -18.00
N GLU A 414 19.53 4.31 -17.64
CA GLU A 414 20.92 4.79 -17.80
C GLU A 414 21.23 6.15 -17.13
N SER A 415 20.33 6.66 -16.28
CA SER A 415 20.44 7.98 -15.65
C SER A 415 20.19 7.90 -14.13
N PRO A 416 21.01 7.18 -13.35
CA PRO A 416 20.81 7.01 -11.90
C PRO A 416 20.75 8.34 -11.14
N GLU A 417 21.45 9.38 -11.61
CA GLU A 417 21.39 10.72 -11.05
C GLU A 417 19.99 11.36 -11.14
N GLN A 418 19.19 10.99 -12.15
CA GLN A 418 17.81 11.49 -12.27
C GLN A 418 16.86 10.82 -11.28
N VAL A 419 17.22 9.65 -10.75
CA VAL A 419 16.48 9.05 -9.63
C VAL A 419 16.69 9.87 -8.37
N ALA A 420 17.90 10.40 -8.15
CA ALA A 420 18.24 11.18 -6.96
C ALA A 420 17.84 12.66 -7.07
N SER A 421 17.85 13.23 -8.28
CA SER A 421 17.61 14.66 -8.53
C SER A 421 16.30 15.24 -7.95
N PRO A 422 15.18 14.53 -7.88
CA PRO A 422 13.94 15.06 -7.30
C PRO A 422 13.99 15.19 -5.77
N PHE A 423 14.99 14.59 -5.12
CA PHE A 423 15.07 14.49 -3.67
C PHE A 423 16.19 15.37 -3.14
N ASP A 424 15.90 16.16 -2.10
CA ASP A 424 16.92 16.83 -1.29
C ASP A 424 17.70 15.85 -0.38
N ILE A 425 17.56 14.54 -0.62
CA ILE A 425 18.06 13.47 0.25
C ILE A 425 18.85 12.48 -0.59
N GLU A 426 19.92 11.96 0.01
CA GLU A 426 20.81 10.98 -0.60
C GLU A 426 20.07 9.65 -0.81
N VAL A 427 19.64 9.39 -2.05
CA VAL A 427 19.10 8.09 -2.43
C VAL A 427 20.25 7.07 -2.44
N PRO A 428 20.12 5.92 -1.74
CA PRO A 428 21.17 4.91 -1.75
C PRO A 428 21.52 4.45 -3.17
N GLU A 429 22.82 4.36 -3.47
CA GLU A 429 23.33 4.02 -4.81
C GLU A 429 22.69 2.75 -5.37
N TYR A 430 22.56 1.70 -4.55
CA TYR A 430 21.96 0.42 -4.94
C TYR A 430 20.51 0.54 -5.43
N LEU A 431 19.71 1.48 -4.90
CA LEU A 431 18.34 1.75 -5.36
C LEU A 431 18.35 2.47 -6.72
N SER A 432 19.17 3.52 -6.82
CA SER A 432 19.28 4.30 -8.06
C SER A 432 19.82 3.46 -9.23
N GLU A 433 20.83 2.62 -8.98
CA GLU A 433 21.39 1.70 -9.97
C GLU A 433 20.40 0.61 -10.38
N ALA A 434 19.64 0.06 -9.43
CA ALA A 434 18.63 -0.94 -9.73
C ALA A 434 17.55 -0.37 -10.65
N LEU A 435 17.07 0.84 -10.38
CA LEU A 435 16.07 1.53 -11.20
C LEU A 435 16.64 1.92 -12.57
N ALA A 436 17.80 2.56 -12.60
CA ALA A 436 18.44 2.97 -13.86
C ALA A 436 18.87 1.78 -14.73
N GLY A 437 19.02 0.60 -14.13
CA GLY A 437 19.33 -0.64 -14.82
C GLY A 437 18.16 -1.33 -15.52
N ILE A 438 16.92 -0.82 -15.36
CA ILE A 438 15.71 -1.38 -15.95
C ILE A 438 15.31 -0.56 -17.18
N ASN A 439 15.17 -1.21 -18.34
CA ASN A 439 14.83 -0.49 -19.58
C ASN A 439 13.33 -0.17 -19.74
N ARG A 440 12.45 -0.97 -19.14
CA ARG A 440 10.99 -0.89 -19.32
C ARG A 440 10.25 -1.08 -18.02
N LEU A 441 9.17 -0.34 -17.84
CA LEU A 441 8.30 -0.43 -16.67
C LEU A 441 6.86 -0.65 -17.11
N PRO A 442 6.13 -1.57 -16.46
CA PRO A 442 4.68 -1.62 -16.54
C PRO A 442 4.05 -0.58 -15.60
N PHE A 443 3.01 0.10 -16.07
CA PHE A 443 2.27 1.13 -15.36
C PHE A 443 0.80 0.73 -15.27
N ASP A 444 0.27 0.78 -14.04
CA ASP A 444 -1.17 0.87 -13.84
C ASP A 444 -1.64 2.27 -14.20
N ILE A 445 -2.77 2.38 -14.92
CA ILE A 445 -3.32 3.69 -15.28
C ILE A 445 -4.44 4.05 -14.31
N ALA A 446 -4.23 5.13 -13.55
CA ALA A 446 -5.22 5.69 -12.66
C ALA A 446 -6.50 6.05 -13.43
N GLY A 447 -7.64 5.54 -12.98
CA GLY A 447 -8.93 5.70 -13.67
C GLY A 447 -9.22 4.67 -14.77
N GLY A 448 -8.27 3.79 -15.07
CA GLY A 448 -8.40 2.76 -16.11
C GLY A 448 -7.97 3.26 -17.50
N LEU A 449 -8.03 2.35 -18.47
CA LEU A 449 -7.69 2.60 -19.88
C LEU A 449 -8.94 2.73 -20.74
N HIS A 450 -9.02 3.78 -21.54
CA HIS A 450 -10.00 3.94 -22.61
C HIS A 450 -9.35 3.62 -23.97
N PRO A 451 -10.06 3.01 -24.94
CA PRO A 451 -9.51 2.70 -26.27
C PRO A 451 -8.98 3.90 -27.06
N ASP A 452 -9.40 5.11 -26.70
CA ASP A 452 -8.99 6.37 -27.36
C ASP A 452 -7.78 7.04 -26.68
N ASP A 453 -7.30 6.51 -25.55
CA ASP A 453 -6.14 7.04 -24.84
C ASP A 453 -4.86 6.79 -25.64
N LYS A 454 -4.07 7.85 -25.83
CA LYS A 454 -2.86 7.80 -26.68
C LYS A 454 -1.60 8.25 -25.98
N THR A 455 -1.75 9.04 -24.93
CA THR A 455 -0.66 9.72 -24.23
C THR A 455 -0.84 9.51 -22.75
N PHE A 456 0.23 9.08 -22.11
CA PHE A 456 0.25 8.73 -20.69
C PHE A 456 1.34 9.53 -20.01
N THR A 457 1.12 9.91 -18.77
CA THR A 457 2.11 10.57 -17.93
C THR A 457 2.44 9.66 -16.76
N PHE A 458 3.71 9.64 -16.39
CA PHE A 458 4.17 9.12 -15.11
C PHE A 458 3.46 9.90 -14.00
N ASP A 459 3.01 9.22 -12.96
CA ASP A 459 2.38 9.85 -11.80
C ASP A 459 3.20 9.54 -10.53
N SER A 460 3.36 8.25 -10.21
CA SER A 460 4.17 7.84 -9.07
C SER A 460 4.74 6.43 -9.21
N MET A 461 5.80 6.16 -8.46
CA MET A 461 6.46 4.87 -8.37
C MET A 461 6.85 4.58 -6.93
N GLU A 462 6.62 3.36 -6.49
CA GLU A 462 7.06 2.86 -5.20
C GLU A 462 8.07 1.75 -5.43
N VAL A 463 9.17 1.79 -4.69
CA VAL A 463 10.30 0.87 -4.85
C VAL A 463 10.65 0.32 -3.48
N LEU A 464 10.38 -0.96 -3.30
CA LEU A 464 10.64 -1.71 -2.08
C LEU A 464 11.86 -2.60 -2.25
N HIS A 465 12.89 -2.41 -1.44
CA HIS A 465 14.10 -3.24 -1.45
C HIS A 465 14.06 -4.33 -0.37
N LEU A 466 14.36 -5.56 -0.77
CA LEU A 466 14.47 -6.72 0.13
C LEU A 466 15.74 -7.52 -0.17
N ASP A 467 16.52 -7.76 0.88
CA ASP A 467 17.62 -8.72 0.82
C ASP A 467 17.04 -10.15 0.79
N GLY A 468 17.43 -11.02 -0.16
CA GLY A 468 16.94 -12.39 -0.22
C GLY A 468 17.97 -13.37 -0.77
N LEU A 469 17.52 -14.38 -1.53
CA LEU A 469 18.42 -15.19 -2.35
C LEU A 469 19.19 -14.33 -3.36
N LEU A 470 18.53 -13.27 -3.84
CA LEU A 470 19.10 -12.12 -4.53
C LEU A 470 18.57 -10.83 -3.87
N GLU A 471 19.26 -9.72 -4.12
CA GLU A 471 18.67 -8.40 -3.93
C GLU A 471 17.40 -8.31 -4.79
N THR A 472 16.27 -8.13 -4.14
CA THR A 472 14.95 -8.11 -4.77
C THR A 472 14.36 -6.72 -4.62
N PHE A 473 13.96 -6.12 -5.74
CA PHE A 473 13.24 -4.85 -5.76
C PHE A 473 11.81 -5.11 -6.20
N ILE A 474 10.83 -4.79 -5.36
CA ILE A 474 9.44 -4.74 -5.78
C ILE A 474 9.16 -3.32 -6.24
N ILE A 475 8.67 -3.16 -7.47
CA ILE A 475 8.35 -1.87 -8.06
C ILE A 475 6.87 -1.84 -8.38
N TYR A 476 6.18 -0.84 -7.84
CA TYR A 476 4.84 -0.47 -8.26
C TYR A 476 4.93 0.84 -9.03
N SER A 477 4.36 0.93 -10.23
CA SER A 477 4.38 2.16 -11.03
C SER A 477 2.97 2.52 -11.45
N LEU A 478 2.62 3.78 -11.26
CA LEU A 478 1.34 4.37 -11.59
C LEU A 478 1.55 5.46 -12.64
N GLY A 479 0.71 5.43 -13.66
CA GLY A 479 0.57 6.49 -14.64
C GLY A 479 -0.86 7.00 -14.67
N ARG A 480 -1.08 8.04 -15.47
CA ARG A 480 -2.40 8.61 -15.73
C ARG A 480 -2.52 8.99 -17.19
N VAL A 481 -3.73 9.00 -17.72
CA VAL A 481 -4.01 9.53 -19.05
C VAL A 481 -3.64 11.01 -19.04
N ALA A 482 -2.81 11.46 -20.00
CA ALA A 482 -2.47 12.86 -20.11
C ALA A 482 -3.75 13.66 -20.37
N SER A 483 -4.09 14.63 -19.52
CA SER A 483 -5.28 15.45 -19.76
C SER A 483 -5.06 16.27 -21.02
N THR A 484 -6.02 16.23 -21.94
CA THR A 484 -6.04 17.16 -23.08
C THR A 484 -6.40 18.58 -22.65
N ASP A 485 -6.90 18.74 -21.41
CA ASP A 485 -7.35 20.01 -20.85
C ASP A 485 -6.42 20.47 -19.72
N ALA A 486 -5.93 21.70 -19.85
CA ALA A 486 -4.95 22.36 -19.00
C ALA A 486 -5.49 22.85 -17.64
N ASP A 487 -6.61 22.32 -17.16
CA ASP A 487 -7.32 22.82 -15.96
C ASP A 487 -7.49 21.73 -14.89
N ILE A 488 -6.39 21.10 -14.46
CA ILE A 488 -6.39 20.35 -13.19
C ILE A 488 -5.66 21.22 -12.15
N PRO A 489 -6.29 21.53 -10.99
CA PRO A 489 -5.62 22.28 -9.92
C PRO A 489 -4.38 21.51 -9.46
N GLU A 490 -3.24 22.20 -9.31
CA GLU A 490 -2.05 21.68 -8.64
C GLU A 490 -2.43 21.19 -7.23
N LEU A 491 -2.61 19.88 -7.09
CA LEU A 491 -2.59 19.21 -5.79
C LEU A 491 -1.11 19.00 -5.45
N GLU A 492 -0.51 20.00 -4.82
CA GLU A 492 0.79 19.84 -4.17
C GLU A 492 0.66 18.77 -3.07
N MET A 493 1.08 17.55 -3.36
CA MET A 493 1.28 16.55 -2.32
C MET A 493 2.63 16.80 -1.65
N PRO A 494 2.70 16.93 -0.31
CA PRO A 494 3.97 17.08 0.38
C PRO A 494 4.83 15.82 0.19
N PHE A 495 6.07 16.02 -0.24
CA PHE A 495 7.10 14.98 -0.26
C PHE A 495 7.44 14.57 1.17
N TYR A 496 7.31 13.27 1.47
CA TYR A 496 7.76 12.70 2.74
C TYR A 496 8.99 11.84 2.52
N VAL A 497 10.06 12.15 3.25
CA VAL A 497 11.21 11.27 3.38
C VAL A 497 11.51 11.13 4.87
N SER A 498 11.43 9.91 5.41
CA SER A 498 11.84 9.68 6.79
C SER A 498 13.35 9.43 6.82
N ASP A 499 14.09 10.36 7.37
CA ASP A 499 15.46 10.12 7.79
C ASP A 499 15.44 9.65 9.25
N LYS A 500 15.93 8.43 9.50
CA LYS A 500 16.29 7.95 10.84
C LYS A 500 17.71 7.42 10.80
N SER A 501 18.65 8.33 10.56
CA SER A 501 20.05 8.15 10.90
C SER A 501 20.38 8.91 12.19
N ASP A 502 19.93 8.38 13.34
CA ASP A 502 20.56 8.69 14.63
C ASP A 502 20.16 7.69 15.71
N THR A 503 21.09 6.79 16.04
CA THR A 503 21.32 6.31 17.42
C THR A 503 22.77 5.80 17.47
N GLU A 504 23.68 6.76 17.68
CA GLU A 504 24.91 6.47 18.40
C GLU A 504 24.60 6.09 19.86
N ASN A 505 25.39 5.13 20.36
CA ASN A 505 25.63 4.74 21.76
C ASN A 505 24.72 3.67 22.41
N ASN A 506 25.19 2.42 22.38
CA ASN A 506 25.88 1.81 23.54
C ASN A 506 26.72 0.58 23.16
#